data_AF-A0A439DEB7-F1
#
_entry.id   AF-A0A439DEB7-F1
#
_cell.length_a   1.000
_cell.length_b   1.000
_cell.length_c   1.000
_cell.angle_alpha   90.00
_cell.angle_beta   90.00
_cell.angle_gamma   90.00
#
_symmetry.space_group_name_H-M   'P 1'
#
loop_
_entity.id
_entity.type
_entity.pdbx_description
1 polymer ?
#
loop_
_entity_poly.entity_id
_entity_poly.type
_entity_poly.pdbx_seq_one_letter_code
_entity_poly.pdbx_strand_id
1 'polypeptide(L)'
;MLETGDVNAAYACIQAYHDAGRELFVFFNSGDHSGASQPHRHLQLLPVDCMRHGLQTAAQGSEWAVLADKICGTEKTLPFTVFTSPIRADTSAEERHLTYLALYKRAVHAALAIADVEVAIEGEAQISYNLAMTSTCMALCPRRAEGVSINDGDGNEIGKVALNGTVLAGTALVKNELEWNALKTTSEMMSCVLRGIGIPSIDTPRFEQ
;
A
#
# COMPACT_ATOMS: atom_id res chain seq x y z
N MET A 1 0.55 -14.87 8.15
CA MET A 1 -0.57 -13.98 7.77
C MET A 1 -1.13 -13.31 9.02
N LEU A 2 -2.01 -12.30 8.86
CA LEU A 2 -2.77 -11.73 9.99
C LEU A 2 -3.95 -12.65 10.33
N GLU A 3 -4.18 -12.86 11.62
CA GLU A 3 -5.30 -13.65 12.14
C GLU A 3 -6.52 -12.75 12.42
N THR A 4 -7.69 -13.36 12.71
CA THR A 4 -8.91 -12.61 13.06
C THR A 4 -8.67 -11.62 14.21
N GLY A 5 -7.95 -12.05 15.24
CA GLY A 5 -7.61 -11.21 16.39
C GLY A 5 -6.74 -10.01 16.02
N ASP A 6 -5.78 -10.19 15.10
CA ASP A 6 -4.90 -9.11 14.62
C ASP A 6 -5.70 -8.04 13.86
N VAL A 7 -6.54 -8.48 12.91
CA VAL A 7 -7.38 -7.60 12.08
C VAL A 7 -8.38 -6.85 12.96
N ASN A 8 -9.00 -7.53 13.94
CA ASN A 8 -9.97 -6.91 14.82
C ASN A 8 -9.31 -5.93 15.81
N ALA A 9 -8.14 -6.26 16.36
CA ALA A 9 -7.41 -5.35 17.23
C ALA A 9 -6.96 -4.07 16.49
N ALA A 10 -6.47 -4.22 15.26
CA ALA A 10 -6.14 -3.09 14.39
C ALA A 10 -7.36 -2.16 14.17
N TYR A 11 -8.51 -2.75 13.84
CA TYR A 11 -9.73 -2.00 13.62
C TYR A 11 -10.28 -1.34 14.89
N ALA A 12 -10.14 -1.99 16.06
CA ALA A 12 -10.51 -1.39 17.33
C ALA A 12 -9.69 -0.12 17.63
N CYS A 13 -8.39 -0.10 17.31
CA CYS A 13 -7.58 1.11 17.41
C CYS A 13 -8.04 2.21 16.46
N ILE A 14 -8.40 1.86 15.22
CA ILE A 14 -8.96 2.79 14.23
C ILE A 14 -10.26 3.41 14.76
N GLN A 15 -11.18 2.58 15.25
CA GLN A 15 -12.46 3.03 15.79
C GLN A 15 -12.27 3.96 16.99
N ALA A 16 -11.35 3.64 17.90
CA ALA A 16 -11.06 4.50 19.05
C ALA A 16 -10.54 5.89 18.65
N TYR A 17 -9.77 5.99 17.56
CA TYR A 17 -9.37 7.29 17.01
C TYR A 17 -10.57 8.01 16.38
N HIS A 18 -11.37 7.29 15.59
CA HIS A 18 -12.54 7.83 14.90
C HIS A 18 -13.58 8.40 15.89
N ASP A 19 -13.88 7.67 16.97
CA ASP A 19 -14.79 8.09 18.04
C ASP A 19 -14.28 9.34 18.78
N ALA A 20 -12.96 9.57 18.77
CA ALA A 20 -12.32 10.77 19.30
C ALA A 20 -12.22 11.93 18.26
N GLY A 21 -12.86 11.79 17.10
CA GLY A 21 -12.85 12.78 16.02
C GLY A 21 -11.53 12.87 15.26
N ARG A 22 -10.74 11.78 15.25
CA ARG A 22 -9.44 11.69 14.58
C ARG A 22 -9.41 10.48 13.65
N GLU A 23 -8.51 10.48 12.66
CA GLU A 23 -8.35 9.33 11.76
C GLU A 23 -7.01 8.61 11.98
N LEU A 24 -7.02 7.29 11.80
CA LEU A 24 -5.85 6.43 11.97
C LEU A 24 -5.64 5.58 10.71
N PHE A 25 -4.43 5.62 10.17
CA PHE A 25 -3.98 4.75 9.10
C PHE A 25 -3.19 3.59 9.70
N VAL A 26 -3.67 2.37 9.50
CA VAL A 26 -2.97 1.16 9.93
C VAL A 26 -2.45 0.43 8.72
N PHE A 27 -1.21 -0.05 8.76
CA PHE A 27 -0.63 -0.85 7.68
C PHE A 27 0.22 -2.01 8.18
N PHE A 28 0.39 -2.98 7.30
CA PHE A 28 1.17 -4.19 7.51
C PHE A 28 2.06 -4.45 6.29
N ASN A 29 3.31 -4.83 6.54
CA ASN A 29 4.26 -5.26 5.52
C ASN A 29 4.50 -6.77 5.70
N SER A 30 4.12 -7.58 4.72
CA SER A 30 4.27 -9.03 4.76
C SER A 30 5.22 -9.50 3.66
N GLY A 31 6.26 -10.25 4.03
CA GLY A 31 7.22 -10.86 3.09
C GLY A 31 8.35 -9.93 2.65
N ASP A 32 9.38 -10.51 2.04
CA ASP A 32 10.68 -9.86 1.76
C ASP A 32 10.59 -8.64 0.83
N HIS A 33 9.57 -8.56 -0.02
CA HIS A 33 9.41 -7.45 -0.96
C HIS A 33 8.49 -6.34 -0.46
N SER A 34 7.97 -6.46 0.76
CA SER A 34 6.97 -5.51 1.29
C SER A 34 7.55 -4.22 1.88
N GLY A 35 8.88 -4.13 2.00
CA GLY A 35 9.51 -3.06 2.79
C GLY A 35 9.49 -3.31 4.29
N ALA A 36 9.29 -4.56 4.72
CA ALA A 36 9.41 -4.97 6.11
C ALA A 36 10.88 -4.89 6.55
N SER A 37 11.15 -4.11 7.61
CA SER A 37 12.50 -3.96 8.16
C SER A 37 12.79 -4.88 9.36
N GLN A 38 11.77 -5.58 9.87
CA GLN A 38 11.88 -6.46 11.04
C GLN A 38 11.25 -7.81 10.74
N PRO A 39 11.86 -8.93 11.17
CA PRO A 39 11.36 -10.28 10.89
C PRO A 39 10.12 -10.64 11.71
N HIS A 40 9.85 -9.93 12.81
CA HIS A 40 8.70 -10.20 13.66
C HIS A 40 7.43 -9.54 13.10
N ARG A 41 6.30 -10.26 13.18
CA ARG A 41 4.97 -9.76 12.77
C ARG A 41 4.59 -8.54 13.60
N HIS A 42 4.40 -7.38 12.96
CA HIS A 42 3.96 -6.16 13.61
C HIS A 42 3.09 -5.30 12.67
N LEU A 43 2.05 -4.69 13.23
CA LEU A 43 1.23 -3.67 12.57
C LEU A 43 1.77 -2.29 12.92
N GLN A 44 1.71 -1.36 11.97
CA GLN A 44 2.13 0.03 12.15
C GLN A 44 0.90 0.93 12.08
N LEU A 45 0.79 1.88 13.01
CA LEU A 45 -0.37 2.76 13.15
C LEU A 45 0.10 4.21 13.13
N LEU A 46 -0.44 5.02 12.22
CA LEU A 46 -0.07 6.41 12.01
C LEU A 46 -1.32 7.30 12.06
N PRO A 47 -1.39 8.30 12.97
CA PRO A 47 -2.46 9.29 12.93
C PRO A 47 -2.42 10.07 11.61
N VAL A 48 -3.56 10.14 10.92
CA VAL A 48 -3.65 10.75 9.58
C VAL A 48 -3.26 12.23 9.60
N ASP A 49 -3.58 12.95 10.68
CA ASP A 49 -3.20 14.36 10.82
C ASP A 49 -1.69 14.57 10.86
N CYS A 50 -0.94 13.63 11.46
CA CYS A 50 0.52 13.67 11.43
C CYS A 50 1.04 13.43 10.02
N MET A 51 0.41 12.55 9.24
CA MET A 51 0.78 12.29 7.84
C MET A 51 0.47 13.48 6.93
N ARG A 52 -0.61 14.21 7.23
CA ARG A 52 -1.00 15.43 6.50
C ARG A 52 -0.07 16.61 6.79
N HIS A 53 0.66 16.59 7.90
CA HIS A 53 1.49 17.71 8.32
C HIS A 53 2.53 18.09 7.26
N GLY A 54 2.53 19.36 6.83
CA GLY A 54 3.41 19.87 5.77
C GLY A 54 2.87 19.71 4.35
N LEU A 55 1.73 19.03 4.16
CA LEU A 55 1.08 18.86 2.85
C LEU A 55 -0.04 19.89 2.59
N GLN A 56 -0.37 20.74 3.57
CA GLN A 56 -1.45 21.73 3.46
C GLN A 56 -1.19 22.83 2.44
N THR A 57 0.07 23.07 2.09
CA THR A 57 0.51 24.15 1.19
C THR A 57 0.99 23.63 -0.17
N ALA A 58 0.80 22.34 -0.48
CA ALA A 58 1.23 21.77 -1.76
C ALA A 58 0.46 22.43 -2.91
N ALA A 59 1.14 23.30 -3.67
CA ALA A 59 0.56 24.20 -4.68
C ALA A 59 0.01 23.49 -5.95
N GLN A 60 -0.10 22.17 -5.97
CA GLN A 60 -0.57 21.41 -7.14
C GLN A 60 -1.62 20.36 -6.75
N GLY A 61 -2.86 20.60 -7.16
CA GLY A 61 -3.84 19.55 -7.47
C GLY A 61 -4.34 18.68 -6.32
N SER A 62 -5.39 19.16 -5.64
CA SER A 62 -6.18 18.50 -4.59
C SER A 62 -5.51 18.31 -3.23
N GLU A 63 -6.29 18.49 -2.17
CA GLU A 63 -5.89 18.19 -0.80
C GLU A 63 -5.45 16.72 -0.69
N TRP A 64 -4.32 16.49 -0.01
CA TRP A 64 -3.86 15.14 0.28
C TRP A 64 -4.91 14.40 1.12
N ALA A 65 -5.18 13.17 0.73
CA ALA A 65 -5.96 12.22 1.53
C ALA A 65 -5.36 10.83 1.31
N VAL A 66 -5.62 9.94 2.26
CA VAL A 66 -5.15 8.55 2.25
C VAL A 66 -5.55 7.89 0.93
N LEU A 67 -4.56 7.36 0.20
CA LEU A 67 -4.79 6.75 -1.12
C LEU A 67 -5.82 5.61 -1.07
N ALA A 68 -5.76 4.75 -0.05
CA ALA A 68 -6.70 3.65 0.16
C ALA A 68 -8.16 4.14 0.14
N ASP A 69 -8.47 5.22 0.88
CA ASP A 69 -9.82 5.81 0.90
C ASP A 69 -10.17 6.46 -0.45
N LYS A 70 -9.20 7.14 -1.07
CA LYS A 70 -9.39 7.81 -2.37
C LYS A 70 -9.74 6.84 -3.51
N ILE A 71 -9.32 5.58 -3.44
CA ILE A 71 -9.56 4.58 -4.49
C ILE A 71 -10.65 3.58 -4.13
N CYS A 72 -11.04 3.51 -2.85
CA CYS A 72 -12.03 2.53 -2.36
C CYS A 72 -13.38 2.70 -3.07
N GLY A 73 -13.83 1.65 -3.77
CA GLY A 73 -15.11 1.69 -4.50
C GLY A 73 -15.12 2.62 -5.72
N THR A 74 -13.95 3.04 -6.21
CA THR A 74 -13.82 3.90 -7.40
C THR A 74 -13.05 3.20 -8.51
N GLU A 75 -13.36 3.53 -9.76
CA GLU A 75 -12.57 3.12 -10.92
C GLU A 75 -11.43 4.13 -11.15
N LYS A 76 -10.36 4.01 -10.35
CA LYS A 76 -9.13 4.79 -10.54
C LYS A 76 -8.02 3.92 -11.07
N THR A 77 -7.42 4.33 -12.18
CA THR A 77 -6.23 3.68 -12.73
C THR A 77 -4.99 4.14 -11.96
N LEU A 78 -4.34 3.19 -11.29
CA LEU A 78 -3.02 3.37 -10.69
C LEU A 78 -1.96 2.69 -11.56
N PRO A 79 -0.69 3.13 -11.50
CA PRO A 79 0.40 2.45 -12.21
C PRO A 79 0.69 1.04 -11.66
N PHE A 80 0.02 0.63 -10.59
CA PHE A 80 0.17 -0.66 -9.95
C PHE A 80 -1.17 -1.13 -9.36
N THR A 81 -1.33 -2.44 -9.22
CA THR A 81 -2.56 -3.07 -8.74
C THR A 81 -2.72 -2.90 -7.24
N VAL A 82 -3.89 -2.41 -6.83
CA VAL A 82 -4.35 -2.38 -5.44
C VAL A 82 -5.78 -2.91 -5.40
N PHE A 83 -6.04 -3.85 -4.51
CA PHE A 83 -7.37 -4.37 -4.28
C PHE A 83 -7.97 -3.69 -3.05
N THR A 84 -9.17 -3.16 -3.17
CA THR A 84 -9.86 -2.51 -2.05
C THR A 84 -11.20 -3.16 -1.74
N SER A 85 -11.59 -3.08 -0.48
CA SER A 85 -12.94 -3.38 -0.02
C SER A 85 -13.36 -2.32 1.02
N PRO A 86 -14.59 -1.79 0.95
CA PRO A 86 -15.11 -0.96 2.02
C PRO A 86 -15.23 -1.79 3.31
N ILE A 87 -15.07 -1.12 4.44
CA ILE A 87 -15.27 -1.67 5.79
C ILE A 87 -16.10 -0.70 6.61
N ARG A 88 -16.81 -1.23 7.60
CA ARG A 88 -17.75 -0.48 8.43
C ARG A 88 -17.58 -0.84 9.89
N ALA A 89 -17.99 0.09 10.76
CA ALA A 89 -17.93 -0.08 12.21
C ALA A 89 -18.78 -1.27 12.68
N ASP A 90 -19.93 -1.49 12.03
CA ASP A 90 -20.91 -2.54 12.34
C ASP A 90 -20.50 -3.95 11.84
N THR A 91 -19.42 -4.07 11.06
CA THR A 91 -18.92 -5.37 10.58
C THR A 91 -18.40 -6.21 11.76
N SER A 92 -18.66 -7.51 11.78
CA SER A 92 -18.10 -8.42 12.79
C SER A 92 -16.59 -8.62 12.61
N ALA A 93 -15.91 -9.17 13.63
CA ALA A 93 -14.48 -9.49 13.54
C ALA A 93 -14.21 -10.53 12.43
N GLU A 94 -15.08 -11.53 12.34
CA GLU A 94 -15.03 -12.62 11.36
C GLU A 94 -15.23 -12.10 9.94
N GLU A 95 -16.23 -11.25 9.71
CA GLU A 95 -16.48 -10.66 8.38
C GLU A 95 -15.34 -9.73 7.94
N ARG A 96 -14.76 -8.95 8.87
CA ARG A 96 -13.55 -8.15 8.58
C ARG A 96 -12.38 -9.04 8.20
N HIS A 97 -12.18 -10.16 8.90
CA HIS A 97 -11.12 -11.10 8.56
C HIS A 97 -11.36 -11.79 7.21
N LEU A 98 -12.61 -12.18 6.91
CA LEU A 98 -13.00 -12.71 5.60
C LEU A 98 -12.75 -11.69 4.48
N THR A 99 -12.97 -10.41 4.74
CA THR A 99 -12.64 -9.32 3.82
C THR A 99 -11.15 -9.28 3.51
N TYR A 100 -10.30 -9.34 4.55
CA TYR A 100 -8.85 -9.46 4.40
C TYR A 100 -8.45 -10.69 3.56
N LEU A 101 -9.01 -11.87 3.86
CA LEU A 101 -8.71 -13.10 3.12
C LEU A 101 -9.16 -13.02 1.66
N ALA A 102 -10.30 -12.39 1.37
CA ALA A 102 -10.79 -12.20 0.00
C ALA A 102 -9.86 -11.28 -0.81
N LEU A 103 -9.39 -10.19 -0.22
CA LEU A 103 -8.39 -9.31 -0.85
C LEU A 103 -7.07 -10.05 -1.08
N TYR A 104 -6.62 -10.82 -0.10
CA TYR A 104 -5.40 -11.61 -0.19
C TYR A 104 -5.48 -12.65 -1.32
N LYS A 105 -6.58 -13.39 -1.44
CA LYS A 105 -6.82 -14.34 -2.55
C LYS A 105 -6.69 -13.66 -3.91
N ARG A 106 -7.37 -12.52 -4.11
CA ARG A 106 -7.28 -11.73 -5.36
C ARG A 106 -5.84 -11.32 -5.66
N ALA A 107 -5.09 -10.94 -4.63
CA ALA A 107 -3.69 -10.55 -4.76
C ALA A 107 -2.77 -11.71 -5.12
N VAL A 108 -2.97 -12.90 -4.55
CA VAL A 108 -2.24 -14.12 -4.89
C VAL A 108 -2.49 -14.49 -6.36
N HIS A 109 -3.75 -14.53 -6.79
CA HIS A 109 -4.09 -14.81 -8.19
C HIS A 109 -3.44 -13.81 -9.16
N ALA A 110 -3.47 -12.52 -8.84
CA ALA A 110 -2.83 -11.51 -9.68
C ALA A 110 -1.30 -11.63 -9.70
N ALA A 111 -0.68 -11.92 -8.55
CA ALA A 111 0.77 -12.00 -8.41
C ALA A 111 1.35 -13.20 -9.15
N LEU A 112 0.69 -14.35 -9.04
CA LEU A 112 1.16 -15.61 -9.61
C LEU A 112 0.67 -15.82 -11.05
N ALA A 113 -0.36 -15.09 -11.49
CA ALA A 113 -0.98 -15.21 -12.81
C ALA A 113 -1.46 -16.65 -13.14
N ILE A 114 -1.88 -17.39 -12.11
CA ILE A 114 -2.37 -18.77 -12.20
C ILE A 114 -3.84 -18.79 -11.78
N ALA A 115 -4.71 -19.26 -12.67
CA ALA A 115 -6.16 -19.29 -12.46
C ALA A 115 -6.57 -20.22 -11.30
N ASP A 116 -5.89 -21.36 -11.15
CA ASP A 116 -6.26 -22.43 -10.20
C ASP A 116 -5.26 -22.56 -9.04
N VAL A 117 -4.62 -21.46 -8.63
CA VAL A 117 -3.68 -21.54 -7.51
C VAL A 117 -4.44 -21.77 -6.21
N GLU A 118 -4.07 -22.82 -5.48
CA GLU A 118 -4.61 -23.06 -4.15
C GLU A 118 -4.05 -22.00 -3.19
N VAL A 119 -4.93 -21.13 -2.70
CA VAL A 119 -4.55 -20.06 -1.78
C VAL A 119 -4.63 -20.57 -0.36
N ALA A 120 -3.47 -20.73 0.28
CA ALA A 120 -3.38 -20.99 1.70
C ALA A 120 -3.91 -19.78 2.47
N ILE A 121 -4.96 -19.99 3.26
CA ILE A 121 -5.57 -18.95 4.10
C ILE A 121 -5.04 -18.98 5.54
N GLU A 122 -4.16 -19.94 5.84
CA GLU A 122 -3.52 -20.13 7.14
C GLU A 122 -2.00 -20.23 6.96
N GLY A 123 -1.26 -19.84 8.00
CA GLY A 123 0.20 -19.93 8.02
C GLY A 123 0.92 -18.76 7.34
N GLU A 124 2.02 -19.08 6.66
CA GLU A 124 2.88 -18.10 5.99
C GLU A 124 2.24 -17.57 4.71
N ALA A 125 2.53 -16.31 4.40
CA ALA A 125 2.02 -15.70 3.18
C ALA A 125 2.76 -16.26 1.96
N GLN A 126 2.02 -16.62 0.91
CA GLN A 126 2.53 -17.13 -0.37
C GLN A 126 3.16 -16.02 -1.23
N ILE A 127 2.80 -14.76 -0.95
CA ILE A 127 3.31 -13.59 -1.67
C ILE A 127 3.74 -12.51 -0.68
N SER A 128 4.61 -11.62 -1.13
CA SER A 128 4.82 -10.36 -0.44
C SER A 128 3.66 -9.40 -0.73
N TYR A 129 3.21 -8.65 0.27
CA TYR A 129 2.16 -7.65 0.12
C TYR A 129 2.23 -6.55 1.17
N ASN A 130 1.59 -5.42 0.88
CA ASN A 130 1.19 -4.45 1.89
C ASN A 130 -0.32 -4.49 2.08
N LEU A 131 -0.75 -4.40 3.33
CA LEU A 131 -2.14 -4.17 3.71
C LEU A 131 -2.24 -2.78 4.32
N ALA A 132 -3.32 -2.07 4.05
CA ALA A 132 -3.74 -0.86 4.75
C ALA A 132 -5.19 -0.97 5.21
N MET A 133 -5.50 -0.31 6.31
CA MET A 133 -6.84 -0.24 6.89
C MET A 133 -7.08 1.15 7.48
N THR A 134 -8.27 1.69 7.20
CA THR A 134 -8.78 2.96 7.73
C THR A 134 -10.14 2.70 8.39
N SER A 135 -10.85 3.75 8.80
CA SER A 135 -12.23 3.63 9.30
C SER A 135 -13.21 3.12 8.24
N THR A 136 -12.90 3.33 6.95
CA THR A 136 -13.82 3.10 5.83
C THR A 136 -13.33 2.14 4.75
N CYS A 137 -12.02 1.85 4.68
CA CYS A 137 -11.47 1.01 3.63
C CYS A 137 -10.39 0.04 4.13
N MET A 138 -10.38 -1.16 3.55
CA MET A 138 -9.24 -2.09 3.57
C MET A 138 -8.65 -2.18 2.16
N ALA A 139 -7.33 -2.01 2.05
CA ALA A 139 -6.61 -2.03 0.77
C ALA A 139 -5.42 -2.98 0.84
N LEU A 140 -5.20 -3.78 -0.21
CA LEU A 140 -4.09 -4.72 -0.28
C LEU A 140 -3.36 -4.58 -1.62
N CYS A 141 -2.05 -4.35 -1.55
CA CYS A 141 -1.15 -4.26 -2.69
C CYS A 141 -0.19 -5.46 -2.72
N PRO A 142 -0.28 -6.36 -3.71
CA PRO A 142 0.75 -7.38 -3.93
C PRO A 142 2.08 -6.73 -4.34
N ARG A 143 3.18 -7.19 -3.73
CA ARG A 143 4.52 -6.60 -3.88
C ARG A 143 5.47 -7.57 -4.58
N ARG A 144 6.22 -7.06 -5.55
CA ARG A 144 7.23 -7.80 -6.34
C ARG A 144 8.65 -7.40 -6.00
N ALA A 145 8.85 -6.17 -5.55
CA ALA A 145 10.13 -5.67 -5.10
C ALA A 145 9.94 -4.66 -3.97
N GLU A 146 10.90 -4.64 -3.05
CA GLU A 146 10.96 -3.64 -1.97
C GLU A 146 11.11 -2.21 -2.54
N GLY A 147 11.89 -2.07 -3.61
CA GLY A 147 12.23 -0.80 -4.22
C GLY A 147 12.84 -0.97 -5.60
N VAL A 148 13.01 0.15 -6.29
CA VAL A 148 13.52 0.23 -7.67
C VAL A 148 14.72 1.17 -7.71
N SER A 149 15.78 0.77 -8.42
CA SER A 149 16.91 1.67 -8.70
C SER A 149 16.49 2.75 -9.69
N ILE A 150 16.81 3.99 -9.37
CA ILE A 150 16.60 5.16 -10.22
C ILE A 150 17.94 5.59 -10.80
N ASN A 151 17.94 5.90 -12.10
CA ASN A 151 19.13 6.32 -12.83
C ASN A 151 18.96 7.75 -13.34
N ASP A 152 20.08 8.44 -13.56
CA ASP A 152 20.10 9.73 -14.24
C ASP A 152 19.93 9.57 -15.77
N GLY A 153 19.90 10.69 -16.48
CA GLY A 153 19.75 10.70 -17.95
C GLY A 153 20.93 10.07 -18.70
N ASP A 154 22.08 9.90 -18.04
CA ASP A 154 23.28 9.28 -18.58
C ASP A 154 23.39 7.79 -18.21
N GLY A 155 22.41 7.27 -17.46
CA GLY A 155 22.32 5.87 -17.04
C GLY A 155 23.05 5.53 -15.75
N ASN A 156 23.60 6.50 -15.01
CA ASN A 156 24.24 6.25 -13.72
C ASN A 156 23.20 6.10 -12.61
N GLU A 157 23.42 5.15 -11.68
CA GLU A 157 22.51 4.92 -10.56
C GLU A 157 22.55 6.11 -9.58
N ILE A 158 21.40 6.77 -9.41
CA ILE A 158 21.18 7.85 -8.43
C ILE A 158 20.93 7.26 -7.04
N GLY A 159 20.21 6.14 -6.97
CA GLY A 159 19.85 5.49 -5.72
C GLY A 159 18.74 4.46 -5.87
N LYS A 160 18.28 3.91 -4.75
CA LYS A 160 17.20 2.91 -4.72
C LYS A 160 16.04 3.42 -3.88
N VAL A 161 14.92 3.71 -4.54
CA VAL A 161 13.68 4.14 -3.89
C VAL A 161 12.96 2.90 -3.36
N ALA A 162 13.02 2.69 -2.06
CA ALA A 162 12.34 1.61 -1.36
C ALA A 162 11.05 2.13 -0.72
N LEU A 163 9.93 1.42 -0.94
CA LEU A 163 8.61 1.80 -0.44
C LEU A 163 8.03 0.69 0.43
N ASN A 164 7.37 1.07 1.52
CA ASN A 164 6.62 0.16 2.39
C ASN A 164 5.11 0.44 2.29
N GLY A 165 4.31 -0.08 3.22
CA GLY A 165 2.86 0.07 3.23
C GLY A 165 2.34 1.51 3.29
N THR A 166 3.16 2.52 3.62
CA THR A 166 2.74 3.93 3.50
C THR A 166 2.46 4.37 2.07
N VAL A 167 2.87 3.58 1.06
CA VAL A 167 2.47 3.76 -0.33
C VAL A 167 0.94 3.73 -0.48
N LEU A 168 0.23 2.95 0.35
CA LEU A 168 -1.23 2.88 0.37
C LEU A 168 -1.89 4.09 1.06
N ALA A 169 -1.10 4.96 1.69
CA ALA A 169 -1.54 6.29 2.09
C ALA A 169 -1.20 7.37 1.05
N GLY A 170 -0.51 7.01 -0.05
CA GLY A 170 -0.03 7.97 -1.04
C GLY A 170 1.14 8.81 -0.52
N THR A 171 1.97 8.22 0.35
CA THR A 171 3.15 8.88 0.92
C THR A 171 4.39 8.01 0.71
N ALA A 172 5.51 8.65 0.43
CA ALA A 172 6.81 8.01 0.23
C ALA A 172 7.87 8.69 1.10
N LEU A 173 8.83 7.90 1.55
CA LEU A 173 10.03 8.39 2.24
C LEU A 173 11.23 8.12 1.34
N VAL A 174 12.01 9.15 1.07
CA VAL A 174 13.30 9.06 0.38
C VAL A 174 14.44 9.29 1.37
N LYS A 175 15.59 8.67 1.13
CA LYS A 175 16.70 8.66 2.09
C LYS A 175 17.66 9.82 1.90
N ASN A 176 17.70 10.40 0.71
CA ASN A 176 18.63 11.47 0.37
C ASN A 176 18.01 12.49 -0.60
N GLU A 177 18.68 13.62 -0.71
CA GLU A 177 18.23 14.75 -1.53
C GLU A 177 18.27 14.45 -3.04
N LEU A 178 19.17 13.58 -3.49
CA LEU A 178 19.26 13.19 -4.90
C LEU A 178 18.02 12.39 -5.33
N GLU A 179 17.60 11.40 -4.53
CA GLU A 179 16.35 10.66 -4.72
C GLU A 179 15.14 11.60 -4.69
N TRP A 180 15.09 12.54 -3.74
CA TRP A 180 14.02 13.53 -3.64
C TRP A 180 13.91 14.38 -4.91
N ASN A 181 15.02 14.94 -5.37
CA ASN A 181 15.05 15.79 -6.55
C ASN A 181 14.68 15.01 -7.81
N ALA A 182 15.16 13.77 -7.96
CA ALA A 182 14.83 12.91 -9.09
C ALA A 182 13.31 12.62 -9.17
N LEU A 183 12.69 12.26 -8.04
CA LEU A 183 11.25 11.96 -7.99
C LEU A 183 10.37 13.20 -8.17
N LYS A 184 10.84 14.37 -7.75
CA LYS A 184 10.09 15.63 -7.89
C LYS A 184 10.09 16.17 -9.32
N THR A 185 11.13 15.87 -10.08
CA THR A 185 11.35 16.46 -11.41
C THR A 185 10.49 15.79 -12.49
N THR A 186 10.16 14.50 -12.33
CA THR A 186 9.54 13.72 -13.40
C THR A 186 8.44 12.80 -12.86
N SER A 187 7.17 13.08 -13.20
CA SER A 187 6.02 12.24 -12.83
C SER A 187 6.15 10.80 -13.31
N GLU A 188 6.83 10.59 -14.43
CA GLU A 188 7.09 9.31 -15.06
C GLU A 188 8.01 8.45 -14.19
N MET A 189 8.98 9.05 -13.49
CA MET A 189 9.91 8.30 -12.63
C MET A 189 9.17 7.68 -11.44
N MET A 190 8.32 8.46 -10.76
CA MET A 190 7.45 7.93 -9.70
C MET A 190 6.54 6.83 -10.24
N SER A 191 5.96 7.03 -11.43
CA SER A 191 5.11 6.03 -12.09
C SER A 191 5.88 4.72 -12.38
N CYS A 192 7.14 4.81 -12.79
CA CYS A 192 8.02 3.66 -12.99
C CYS A 192 8.38 2.95 -11.69
N VAL A 193 8.71 3.70 -10.62
CA VAL A 193 8.96 3.12 -9.29
C VAL A 193 7.73 2.35 -8.82
N LEU A 194 6.54 2.97 -8.88
CA LEU A 194 5.28 2.35 -8.47
C LEU A 194 4.96 1.08 -9.28
N ARG A 195 5.16 1.12 -10.60
CA ARG A 195 5.05 -0.07 -11.47
C ARG A 195 6.01 -1.19 -11.06
N GLY A 196 7.25 -0.84 -10.73
CA GLY A 196 8.31 -1.81 -10.43
C GLY A 196 8.17 -2.49 -9.06
N ILE A 197 7.63 -1.79 -8.06
CA ILE A 197 7.42 -2.40 -6.74
C ILE A 197 6.20 -3.32 -6.65
N GLY A 198 5.21 -3.12 -7.54
CA GLY A 198 3.92 -3.81 -7.52
C GLY A 198 3.68 -4.64 -8.78
N ILE A 199 2.44 -5.11 -8.93
CA ILE A 199 1.98 -5.69 -10.20
C ILE A 199 1.50 -4.54 -11.08
N PRO A 200 1.97 -4.37 -12.32
CA PRO A 200 1.46 -3.33 -13.22
C PRO A 200 -0.04 -3.52 -13.50
N SER A 201 -0.80 -2.42 -13.52
CA SER A 201 -2.20 -2.45 -13.95
C SER A 201 -2.31 -2.77 -15.44
N ILE A 202 -3.26 -3.61 -15.84
CA ILE A 202 -3.44 -4.12 -17.21
C ILE A 202 -3.61 -2.98 -18.24
N ASP A 203 -4.15 -1.83 -17.82
CA ASP A 203 -4.44 -0.68 -18.70
C ASP A 203 -3.30 0.34 -18.80
N THR A 204 -2.12 0.08 -18.22
CA THR A 204 -0.98 1.01 -18.32
C THR A 204 -0.10 0.62 -19.50
N PRO A 205 0.11 1.50 -20.51
CA PRO A 205 0.96 1.19 -21.65
C PRO A 205 2.36 0.76 -21.19
N ARG A 206 2.84 -0.37 -21.72
CA ARG A 206 4.24 -0.78 -21.56
C ARG A 206 5.08 0.22 -22.35
N PHE A 207 5.91 0.99 -21.66
CA PHE A 207 6.94 1.77 -22.32
C PHE A 207 8.07 0.80 -22.69
N GLU A 208 8.22 0.57 -24.00
CA GLU A 208 9.45 -0.04 -24.53
C GLU A 208 10.61 0.92 -24.24
N GLN A 209 11.71 0.34 -23.75
CA GLN A 209 12.97 1.05 -23.45
C GLN A 209 13.61 1.57 -24.73
#